data_AF-A0A3B8XSG3-F1
#
_entry.id   AF-A0A3B8XSG3-F1
#
_cell.length_a   1.000
_cell.length_b   1.000
_cell.length_c   1.000
_cell.angle_alpha   90.00
_cell.angle_beta   90.00
_cell.angle_gamma   90.00
#
_symmetry.space_group_name_H-M   'P 1'
#
loop_
_entity.id
_entity.type
_entity.pdbx_description
1 polymer ?
#
loop_
_entity_poly.entity_id
_entity_poly.type
_entity_poly.pdbx_seq_one_letter_code
_entity_poly.pdbx_strand_id
1 'polypeptide(L)'
;LIDRHLAERAGSFFDSDADDIFYFTKGKLYGYYMVLQGLGADFAPIIKERNLEKPWNEMMESFRKAALLDPWVVSNGELDAQFQPNHLAAQGFYLLRARTQLREISNILLK
;
A
#
# COMPACT_ATOMS: atom_id res chain seq x y z
N LEU A 1 1.90 -8.51 19.37
CA LEU A 1 2.74 -9.58 18.76
C LEU A 1 3.64 -9.02 17.67
N ILE A 2 3.12 -8.15 16.80
CA ILE A 2 3.91 -7.35 15.83
C ILE A 2 4.84 -6.36 16.55
N ASP A 3 4.37 -5.71 17.61
CA ASP A 3 5.15 -4.70 18.34
C ASP A 3 6.38 -5.26 19.09
N ARG A 4 6.41 -6.56 19.38
CA ARG A 4 7.53 -7.20 20.10
C ARG A 4 8.68 -7.59 19.17
N HIS A 5 8.41 -7.80 17.89
CA HIS A 5 9.45 -8.11 16.89
C HIS A 5 10.16 -6.83 16.38
N LEU A 6 9.51 -5.67 16.48
CA LEU A 6 10.09 -4.38 16.03
C LEU A 6 11.20 -3.84 16.96
N ALA A 7 11.26 -4.28 18.21
CA ALA A 7 12.15 -3.69 19.22
C ALA A 7 13.53 -4.37 19.34
N GLU A 8 13.71 -5.60 18.84
CA GLU A 8 14.91 -6.41 19.15
C GLU A 8 15.99 -6.38 18.05
N ARG A 9 15.76 -5.80 16.86
CA ARG A 9 16.66 -5.95 15.69
C ARG A 9 16.93 -4.70 14.85
N ALA A 10 16.63 -3.50 15.37
CA ALA A 10 17.01 -2.26 14.68
C ALA A 10 18.54 -2.05 14.73
N GLY A 11 19.23 -2.11 13.59
CA GLY A 11 20.64 -1.71 13.50
C GLY A 11 21.57 -2.50 12.57
N SER A 12 21.08 -3.48 11.79
CA SER A 12 21.93 -4.16 10.79
C SER A 12 21.91 -3.41 9.46
N PHE A 13 23.08 -3.21 8.84
CA PHE A 13 23.25 -2.62 7.49
C PHE A 13 22.46 -3.36 6.39
N PHE A 14 22.06 -4.60 6.69
CA PHE A 14 21.03 -5.36 6.01
C PHE A 14 19.96 -5.70 7.03
N ASP A 15 18.88 -4.93 7.04
CA ASP A 15 17.69 -5.23 7.84
C ASP A 15 16.86 -6.25 7.05
N SER A 16 17.21 -7.54 7.19
CA SER A 16 16.47 -8.65 6.56
C SER A 16 15.00 -8.67 6.98
N ASP A 17 14.69 -8.13 8.17
CA ASP A 17 13.32 -8.04 8.66
C ASP A 17 12.54 -6.93 7.91
N ALA A 18 13.18 -5.80 7.59
CA ALA A 18 12.59 -4.79 6.71
C ALA A 18 12.33 -5.32 5.30
N ASP A 19 13.24 -6.14 4.77
CA ASP A 19 13.10 -6.77 3.46
C ASP A 19 11.90 -7.76 3.45
N ASP A 20 11.82 -8.64 4.44
CA ASP A 20 10.71 -9.58 4.63
C ASP A 20 9.36 -8.84 4.78
N ILE A 21 9.29 -7.81 5.62
CA ILE A 21 8.09 -7.00 5.81
C ILE A 21 7.69 -6.30 4.52
N PHE A 22 8.66 -5.73 3.79
CA PHE A 22 8.42 -5.02 2.55
C PHE A 22 7.81 -5.95 1.49
N TYR A 23 8.42 -7.11 1.25
CA TYR A 23 7.95 -8.07 0.24
C TYR A 23 6.66 -8.77 0.64
N PHE A 24 6.47 -9.11 1.93
CA PHE A 24 5.21 -9.64 2.43
C PHE A 24 4.06 -8.65 2.24
N THR A 25 4.29 -7.39 2.57
CA THR A 25 3.31 -6.32 2.39
C THR A 25 3.04 -6.06 0.91
N LYS A 26 4.09 -6.08 0.07
CA LYS A 26 3.99 -5.99 -1.40
C LYS A 26 3.08 -7.08 -1.96
N GLY A 27 3.27 -8.33 -1.54
CA GLY A 27 2.44 -9.47 -1.96
C GLY A 27 0.96 -9.30 -1.55
N LYS A 28 0.69 -8.87 -0.32
CA LYS A 28 -0.69 -8.58 0.12
C LYS A 28 -1.34 -7.44 -0.66
N LEU A 29 -0.60 -6.35 -0.88
CA LEU A 29 -1.06 -5.22 -1.67
C LEU A 29 -1.40 -5.63 -3.10
N TYR A 30 -0.57 -6.48 -3.71
CA TYR A 30 -0.84 -7.03 -5.03
C TYR A 30 -2.09 -7.91 -5.03
N GLY A 31 -2.27 -8.78 -4.03
CA GLY A 31 -3.49 -9.58 -3.87
C GLY A 31 -4.74 -8.71 -3.77
N TYR A 32 -4.72 -7.66 -2.95
CA TYR A 32 -5.84 -6.72 -2.85
C TYR A 32 -6.08 -5.95 -4.15
N TYR A 33 -5.02 -5.54 -4.86
CA TYR A 33 -5.14 -4.89 -6.16
C TYR A 33 -5.87 -5.79 -7.18
N MET A 34 -5.53 -7.08 -7.24
CA MET A 34 -6.20 -8.04 -8.13
C MET A 34 -7.67 -8.23 -7.77
N VAL A 35 -7.99 -8.36 -6.47
CA VAL A 35 -9.39 -8.46 -6.00
C VAL A 35 -10.16 -7.20 -6.36
N LEU A 36 -9.60 -6.02 -6.10
CA LEU A 36 -10.22 -4.74 -6.46
C LEU A 36 -10.40 -4.61 -7.96
N GLN A 37 -9.45 -5.07 -8.79
CA GLN A 37 -9.61 -5.08 -10.24
C GLN A 37 -10.82 -5.92 -10.66
N GLY A 38 -10.99 -7.11 -10.08
CA GLY A 38 -12.17 -7.96 -10.31
C GLY A 38 -13.47 -7.27 -9.90
N LEU A 39 -13.52 -6.70 -8.69
CA LEU A 39 -14.68 -5.94 -8.21
C LEU A 39 -15.01 -4.75 -9.12
N GLY A 40 -14.00 -4.08 -9.66
CA GLY A 40 -14.18 -2.96 -10.59
C GLY A 40 -14.86 -3.37 -11.89
N ALA A 41 -14.53 -4.57 -12.39
CA ALA A 41 -15.17 -5.13 -13.56
C ALA A 41 -16.60 -5.61 -13.26
N ASP A 42 -16.78 -6.40 -12.19
CA ASP A 42 -18.06 -6.99 -11.81
C ASP A 42 -19.12 -5.93 -11.44
N PHE A 43 -18.69 -4.83 -10.83
CA PHE A 43 -19.56 -3.74 -10.37
C PHE A 43 -19.42 -2.45 -11.19
N ALA A 44 -18.89 -2.51 -12.41
CA ALA A 44 -18.75 -1.36 -13.31
C ALA A 44 -20.06 -0.53 -13.46
N PRO A 45 -21.26 -1.15 -13.58
CA PRO A 45 -22.51 -0.38 -13.64
C PRO A 45 -22.76 0.46 -12.37
N ILE A 46 -22.51 -0.09 -11.19
CA ILE A 46 -22.70 0.60 -9.90
C ILE A 46 -21.68 1.73 -9.75
N ILE A 47 -20.41 1.47 -10.10
CA ILE A 47 -19.35 2.50 -10.06
C ILE A 47 -19.74 3.68 -10.95
N LYS A 48 -20.29 3.42 -12.13
CA LYS A 48 -20.77 4.45 -13.04
C LYS A 48 -21.99 5.19 -12.50
N GLU A 49 -23.02 4.47 -12.07
CA GLU A 49 -24.27 5.05 -11.54
C GLU A 49 -24.01 5.98 -10.33
N ARG A 50 -23.02 5.63 -9.51
CA ARG A 50 -22.64 6.37 -8.30
C ARG A 50 -21.57 7.44 -8.56
N ASN A 51 -21.21 7.69 -9.83
CA ASN A 51 -20.16 8.63 -10.24
C ASN A 51 -18.80 8.39 -9.55
N LEU A 52 -18.46 7.12 -9.33
CA LEU A 52 -17.26 6.69 -8.62
C LEU A 52 -16.08 6.36 -9.55
N GLU A 53 -16.23 6.51 -10.86
CA GLU A 53 -15.20 6.14 -11.84
C GLU A 53 -13.85 6.81 -11.55
N LYS A 54 -13.87 8.12 -11.29
CA LYS A 54 -12.66 8.88 -10.94
C LYS A 54 -12.04 8.42 -9.61
N PRO A 55 -12.74 8.46 -8.46
CA PRO A 55 -12.14 8.03 -7.19
C PRO A 55 -11.72 6.56 -7.20
N TRP A 56 -12.43 5.69 -7.92
CA TRP A 56 -12.05 4.29 -8.11
C TRP A 56 -10.72 4.15 -8.85
N ASN A 57 -10.54 4.86 -9.96
CA ASN A 57 -9.28 4.84 -10.71
C ASN A 57 -8.11 5.41 -9.89
N GLU A 58 -8.35 6.49 -9.12
CA GLU A 58 -7.32 7.07 -8.24
C GLU A 58 -6.94 6.13 -7.07
N MET A 59 -7.90 5.37 -6.55
CA MET A 59 -7.66 4.30 -5.57
C MET A 59 -6.83 3.18 -6.19
N MET A 60 -7.24 2.69 -7.37
CA MET A 60 -6.53 1.62 -8.09
C MET A 60 -5.09 2.02 -8.40
N GLU A 61 -4.84 3.27 -8.80
CA GLU A 61 -3.49 3.76 -9.04
C GLU A 61 -2.66 3.83 -7.75
N SER A 62 -3.25 4.19 -6.62
CA SER A 62 -2.54 4.20 -5.33
C SER A 62 -2.19 2.78 -4.86
N PHE A 63 -3.11 1.81 -5.01
CA PHE A 63 -2.80 0.40 -4.77
C PHE A 63 -1.72 -0.13 -5.72
N ARG A 64 -1.80 0.21 -7.01
CA ARG A 64 -0.79 -0.18 -8.00
C ARG A 64 0.60 0.35 -7.63
N LYS A 65 0.69 1.63 -7.25
CA LYS A 65 1.95 2.22 -6.79
C LYS A 65 2.46 1.53 -5.53
N ALA A 66 1.61 1.27 -4.54
CA ALA A 66 2.01 0.59 -3.30
C ALA A 66 2.49 -0.86 -3.56
N ALA A 67 1.81 -1.60 -4.44
CA ALA A 67 2.08 -3.00 -4.76
C ALA A 67 3.26 -3.20 -5.71
N LEU A 68 3.58 -2.20 -6.54
CA LEU A 68 4.63 -2.29 -7.56
C LEU A 68 5.87 -1.45 -7.25
N LEU A 69 6.06 -1.00 -6.00
CA LEU A 69 7.35 -0.45 -5.57
C LEU A 69 8.45 -1.49 -5.82
N ASP A 70 9.46 -1.12 -6.60
CA ASP A 70 10.54 -2.02 -7.03
C ASP A 70 11.93 -1.39 -6.81
N PRO A 71 12.37 -1.25 -5.55
CA PRO A 71 13.70 -0.74 -5.26
C PRO A 71 14.76 -1.81 -5.53
N TRP A 72 15.93 -1.39 -6.02
CA TRP A 72 17.07 -2.28 -6.22
C TRP A 72 17.65 -2.82 -4.89
N VAL A 73 17.50 -2.04 -3.81
CA VAL A 73 17.84 -2.43 -2.43
C VAL A 73 16.75 -1.89 -1.52
N VAL A 74 16.11 -2.76 -0.74
CA VAL A 74 15.19 -2.30 0.31
C VAL A 74 16.02 -1.73 1.46
N SER A 75 15.65 -0.52 1.85
CA SER A 75 16.32 0.22 2.92
C SER A 75 15.25 0.82 3.82
N ASN A 76 15.47 0.69 5.13
CA ASN A 76 14.67 1.25 6.20
C ASN A 76 15.50 2.32 6.93
N GLY A 77 15.90 3.38 6.22
CA GLY A 77 16.61 4.50 6.83
C GLY A 77 15.72 5.28 7.81
N GLU A 78 16.32 6.08 8.68
CA GLU A 78 15.57 7.04 9.51
C GLU A 78 14.72 7.98 8.64
N LEU A 79 13.58 8.43 9.15
CA LEU A 79 12.67 9.31 8.39
C LEU A 79 13.32 10.66 8.02
N ASP A 80 14.29 11.12 8.80
CA ASP A 80 15.07 12.34 8.59
C ASP A 80 16.46 12.08 7.98
N ALA A 81 16.74 10.84 7.55
CA ALA A 81 17.99 10.50 6.89
C ALA A 81 18.13 11.28 5.57
N GLN A 82 19.19 12.06 5.44
CA GLN A 82 19.47 12.83 4.22
C GLN A 82 20.00 11.96 3.06
N PHE A 83 20.60 10.81 3.36
CA PHE A 83 21.33 10.00 2.38
C PHE A 83 20.86 8.54 2.29
N GLN A 84 19.88 8.13 3.11
CA GLN A 84 19.37 6.77 3.12
C GLN A 84 17.84 6.77 2.94
N PRO A 85 17.31 6.17 1.86
CA PRO A 85 15.87 6.13 1.63
C PRO A 85 15.16 5.20 2.63
N ASN A 86 13.95 5.57 3.03
CA ASN A 86 13.03 4.72 3.80
C ASN A 86 11.90 4.19 2.90
N HIS A 87 12.10 2.98 2.38
CA HIS A 87 11.14 2.32 1.49
C HIS A 87 9.90 1.83 2.22
N LEU A 88 10.00 1.49 3.52
CA LEU A 88 8.87 1.13 4.35
C LEU A 88 7.92 2.33 4.57
N ALA A 89 8.48 3.52 4.81
CA ALA A 89 7.71 4.75 4.93
C ALA A 89 7.00 5.12 3.62
N ALA A 90 7.69 4.98 2.48
CA ALA A 90 7.10 5.19 1.17
C ALA A 90 5.94 4.21 0.90
N GLN A 91 6.14 2.92 1.17
CA GLN A 91 5.10 1.89 1.05
C GLN A 91 3.91 2.18 1.98
N GLY A 92 4.19 2.53 3.25
CA GLY A 92 3.18 2.88 4.24
C GLY A 92 2.34 4.10 3.84
N PHE A 93 2.97 5.13 3.28
CA PHE A 93 2.26 6.31 2.76
C PHE A 93 1.25 5.93 1.67
N TYR A 94 1.66 5.16 0.65
CA TYR A 94 0.76 4.75 -0.42
C TYR A 94 -0.35 3.82 0.07
N LEU A 95 -0.03 2.90 1.01
CA LEU A 95 -1.03 2.04 1.64
C LEU A 95 -2.08 2.87 2.42
N LEU A 96 -1.64 3.85 3.21
CA LEU A 96 -2.55 4.73 3.95
C LEU A 96 -3.45 5.54 3.01
N ARG A 97 -2.88 6.10 1.94
CA ARG A 97 -3.63 6.81 0.91
C ARG A 97 -4.69 5.91 0.26
N ALA A 98 -4.28 4.72 -0.17
CA ALA A 98 -5.17 3.73 -0.78
C ALA A 98 -6.31 3.32 0.16
N ARG A 99 -6.02 3.14 1.46
CA ARG A 99 -7.02 2.84 2.49
C ARG A 99 -8.02 3.97 2.68
N THR A 100 -7.56 5.21 2.69
CA THR A 100 -8.43 6.39 2.81
C THR A 100 -9.38 6.48 1.60
N GLN A 101 -8.86 6.33 0.38
CA GLN A 101 -9.68 6.35 -0.83
C GLN A 101 -10.71 5.21 -0.85
N LEU A 102 -10.33 3.99 -0.44
CA LEU A 102 -11.26 2.87 -0.33
C LEU A 102 -12.38 3.16 0.68
N ARG A 103 -12.07 3.79 1.81
CA ARG A 103 -13.08 4.19 2.80
C ARG A 103 -14.02 5.27 2.25
N GLU A 104 -13.50 6.24 1.52
CA GLU A 104 -14.32 7.27 0.87
C GLU A 104 -15.31 6.66 -0.13
N ILE A 105 -14.84 5.76 -0.98
CA ILE A 105 -15.69 5.00 -1.91
C ILE A 105 -16.75 4.20 -1.15
N SER A 106 -16.36 3.45 -0.11
CA SER A 106 -17.30 2.70 0.71
C SER A 106 -18.35 3.60 1.37
N ASN A 107 -17.96 4.77 1.86
CA ASN A 107 -18.88 5.73 2.47
C ASN A 107 -19.87 6.31 1.46
N ILE A 108 -19.44 6.54 0.21
CA ILE A 108 -20.34 7.00 -0.86
C ILE A 108 -21.35 5.91 -1.21
N LEU A 109 -20.93 4.64 -1.23
CA LEU A 109 -21.79 3.49 -1.53
C LEU A 109 -22.84 3.19 -0.46
N LEU A 110 -22.55 3.52 0.81
CA LEU A 110 -23.45 3.32 1.95
C LEU A 110 -24.54 4.40 2.10
N LYS A 111 -24.38 5.54 1.42
CA LYS A 111 -25.38 6.61 1.40
C LYS A 111 -26.46 6.35 0.35
#